data_AF-A0A9P7E487-F1
#
_entry.id   AF-A0A9P7E487-F1
#
_cell.length_a   1.000
_cell.length_b   1.000
_cell.length_c   1.000
_cell.angle_alpha   90.00
_cell.angle_beta   90.00
_cell.angle_gamma   90.00
#
_symmetry.space_group_name_H-M   'P 1'
#
loop_
_entity.id
_entity.type
_entity.pdbx_description
1 polymer ?
#
loop_
_entity_poly.entity_id
_entity_poly.type
_entity_poly.pdbx_seq_one_letter_code
_entity_poly.pdbx_strand_id
1 'polypeptide(L)'
;MDPSQIRNIIGRFRILMIGRANAGKTTILQRVCDTRENPEIYNSAGKKRGVVYFSKWQPELTHSQCGLHNIENEMVFKSNPGFIFHDSCRFKAGGESEFNKVKVFIASRSKESKLRNQLHAIWYCIPMDEVCRPVTKGEIKFFSQCDTGRRGLTRH
;
A
#
# COMPACT_ATOMS: atom_id res chain seq x y z
N MET A 1 4.91 -26.63 -0.70
CA MET A 1 4.17 -26.07 -1.84
C MET A 1 5.19 -25.37 -2.72
N ASP A 2 5.26 -25.71 -4.01
CA ASP A 2 6.27 -25.16 -4.93
C ASP A 2 6.01 -23.65 -5.17
N PRO A 3 7.04 -22.77 -5.13
CA PRO A 3 6.91 -21.36 -5.48
C PRO A 3 6.17 -21.08 -6.79
N SER A 4 6.25 -21.97 -7.78
CA SER A 4 5.51 -21.82 -9.05
C SER A 4 3.99 -22.00 -8.87
N GLN A 5 3.58 -22.98 -8.05
CA GLN A 5 2.19 -23.26 -7.72
C GLN A 5 1.57 -22.11 -6.91
N ILE A 6 2.34 -21.56 -5.97
CA ILE A 6 1.93 -20.39 -5.17
C ILE A 6 1.67 -19.18 -6.09
N ARG A 7 2.57 -18.93 -7.05
CA ARG A 7 2.40 -17.85 -8.03
C ARG A 7 1.18 -18.06 -8.92
N ASN A 8 0.88 -19.29 -9.33
CA ASN A 8 -0.31 -19.58 -10.14
C ASN A 8 -1.62 -19.35 -9.36
N ILE A 9 -1.64 -19.68 -8.06
CA ILE A 9 -2.81 -19.49 -7.20
C ILE A 9 -3.03 -18.01 -6.85
N ILE A 10 -1.96 -17.30 -6.50
CA ILE A 10 -2.00 -15.89 -6.11
C ILE A 10 -2.19 -14.99 -7.35
N GLY A 11 -1.58 -15.34 -8.48
CA GLY A 11 -1.54 -14.54 -9.70
C GLY A 11 -0.65 -13.30 -9.56
N ARG A 12 -1.10 -12.33 -8.75
CA ARG A 12 -0.36 -11.09 -8.47
C ARG A 12 -0.28 -10.81 -6.98
N PHE A 13 0.93 -10.55 -6.50
CA PHE A 13 1.22 -10.26 -5.11
C PHE A 13 0.88 -8.79 -4.80
N ARG A 14 0.00 -8.57 -3.82
CA ARG A 14 -0.54 -7.25 -3.46
C ARG A 14 0.05 -6.73 -2.16
N ILE A 15 0.60 -5.53 -2.24
CA ILE A 15 1.28 -4.86 -1.13
C ILE A 15 0.59 -3.54 -0.86
N LEU A 16 0.19 -3.31 0.39
CA LEU A 16 -0.28 -2.00 0.85
C LEU A 16 0.87 -1.28 1.54
N MET A 17 1.22 -0.09 1.05
CA MET A 17 2.17 0.81 1.70
C MET A 17 1.42 1.80 2.58
N ILE A 18 1.80 1.87 3.84
CA ILE A 18 1.25 2.74 4.87
C ILE A 18 2.37 3.58 5.45
N GLY A 19 2.11 4.84 5.78
CA GLY A 19 3.10 5.68 6.43
C GLY A 19 2.81 7.15 6.25
N ARG A 20 3.45 7.99 7.05
CA ARG A 20 3.27 9.44 7.02
C ARG A 20 3.69 10.04 5.67
N ALA A 21 3.30 11.30 5.45
CA ALA A 21 3.93 12.10 4.39
C ALA A 21 5.45 12.03 4.55
N ASN A 22 6.15 11.92 3.43
CA ASN A 22 7.61 11.94 3.35
C ASN A 22 8.33 10.80 4.09
N ALA A 23 7.61 9.77 4.57
CA ALA A 23 8.20 8.56 5.14
C ALA A 23 8.91 7.64 4.11
N GLY A 24 9.08 8.10 2.87
CA GLY A 24 9.81 7.35 1.84
C GLY A 24 9.08 6.18 1.18
N LYS A 25 7.75 6.04 1.35
CA LYS A 25 6.92 4.98 0.72
C LYS A 25 7.19 4.81 -0.79
N THR A 26 7.19 5.93 -1.50
CA THR A 26 7.44 5.95 -2.93
C THR A 26 8.89 5.60 -3.27
N THR A 27 9.83 6.05 -2.45
CA THR A 27 11.25 5.80 -2.65
C THR A 27 11.61 4.33 -2.41
N ILE A 28 11.01 3.67 -1.41
CA ILE A 28 11.21 2.23 -1.20
C ILE A 28 10.62 1.43 -2.37
N LEU A 29 9.50 1.87 -2.93
CA LEU A 29 8.88 1.22 -4.08
C LEU A 29 9.81 1.16 -5.31
N GLN A 30 10.42 2.29 -5.68
CA GLN A 30 11.36 2.32 -6.81
C GLN A 30 12.58 1.41 -6.60
N ARG A 31 13.08 1.35 -5.36
CA ARG A 31 14.24 0.51 -5.03
C ARG A 31 13.91 -0.98 -5.03
N VAL A 32 12.78 -1.39 -4.45
CA VAL A 32 12.41 -2.81 -4.39
C VAL A 32 12.09 -3.36 -5.78
N CYS A 33 11.50 -2.55 -6.65
CA CYS A 33 11.23 -2.98 -8.02
C CYS A 33 12.46 -2.90 -8.95
N ASP A 34 13.63 -2.49 -8.45
CA ASP A 34 14.88 -2.28 -9.21
C ASP A 34 14.64 -1.63 -10.59
N THR A 35 13.80 -0.60 -10.60
CA THR A 35 13.29 -0.01 -11.84
C THR A 35 13.27 1.50 -11.77
N ARG A 36 13.62 2.10 -12.91
CA ARG A 36 13.45 3.54 -13.17
C ARG A 36 12.15 3.83 -13.92
N GLU A 37 11.35 2.80 -14.17
CA GLU A 37 10.05 2.92 -14.82
C GLU A 37 9.06 3.66 -13.91
N ASN A 38 8.17 4.43 -14.54
CA ASN A 38 7.04 5.05 -13.88
C ASN A 38 5.86 4.06 -13.87
N PRO A 39 5.26 3.75 -12.71
CA PRO A 39 4.19 2.78 -12.63
C PRO A 39 2.91 3.33 -13.26
N GLU A 40 2.16 2.43 -13.87
CA GLU A 40 0.85 2.71 -14.41
C GLU A 40 -0.20 2.50 -13.32
N ILE A 41 -1.19 3.40 -13.30
CA ILE A 41 -2.29 3.37 -12.33
C ILE A 41 -3.52 2.82 -12.99
N TYR A 42 -4.11 1.80 -12.39
CA TYR A 42 -5.37 1.19 -12.80
C TYR A 42 -6.41 1.38 -11.70
N ASN A 43 -7.67 1.59 -12.06
CA ASN A 43 -8.75 1.55 -11.08
C ASN A 43 -9.22 0.10 -10.81
N SER A 44 -10.15 -0.08 -9.88
CA SER A 44 -10.74 -1.39 -9.55
C SER A 44 -11.43 -2.10 -10.73
N ALA A 45 -11.81 -1.38 -11.78
CA ALA A 45 -12.36 -1.94 -13.01
C ALA A 45 -11.28 -2.34 -14.05
N GLY A 46 -9.99 -2.18 -13.72
CA GLY A 46 -8.87 -2.45 -14.63
C GLY A 46 -8.68 -1.38 -15.71
N LYS A 47 -9.34 -0.23 -15.61
CA LYS A 47 -9.16 0.90 -16.53
C LYS A 47 -7.94 1.71 -16.11
N LYS A 48 -7.02 1.93 -17.06
CA LYS A 48 -5.86 2.80 -16.86
C LYS A 48 -6.32 4.23 -16.57
N ARG A 49 -5.85 4.77 -15.44
CA ARG A 49 -6.14 6.13 -14.95
C ARG A 49 -5.01 7.10 -15.28
N GLY A 50 -3.77 6.63 -15.36
CA GLY A 50 -2.62 7.47 -15.64
C GLY A 50 -1.29 6.77 -15.36
N VAL A 51 -0.25 7.58 -15.26
CA VAL A 51 1.12 7.17 -14.90
C VAL A 51 1.58 8.07 -13.76
N VAL A 52 2.23 7.48 -12.76
CA VAL A 52 2.85 8.24 -11.68
C VAL A 52 4.30 8.51 -12.05
N TYR A 53 4.64 9.80 -12.20
CA TYR A 53 6.00 10.21 -12.54
C TYR A 53 6.81 10.38 -11.27
N PHE A 54 7.80 9.51 -11.06
CA PHE A 54 8.77 9.64 -10.00
C PHE A 54 9.98 10.43 -10.51
N SER A 55 10.01 11.74 -10.28
CA SER A 55 11.18 12.52 -10.66
C SER A 55 12.23 12.49 -9.54
N LYS A 56 13.52 12.42 -9.92
CA LYS A 56 14.65 12.44 -8.97
C LYS A 56 14.68 13.73 -8.11
N TRP A 57 14.09 14.80 -8.62
CA TRP A 57 14.10 16.15 -8.03
C TRP A 57 12.80 16.51 -7.30
N GLN A 58 11.73 15.73 -7.49
CA GLN A 58 10.51 15.75 -6.68
C GLN A 58 10.19 14.29 -6.32
N PRO A 59 10.73 13.79 -5.18
CA PRO A 59 10.33 12.49 -4.63
C PRO A 59 8.86 12.49 -4.17
N GLU A 60 8.24 13.66 -4.19
CA GLU A 60 6.85 13.90 -3.89
C GLU A 60 5.98 13.78 -5.14
N LEU A 61 4.87 13.08 -4.98
CA LEU A 61 3.77 13.11 -5.92
C LEU A 61 3.20 14.52 -5.92
N THR A 62 3.24 15.22 -7.06
CA THR A 62 2.79 16.61 -7.15
C THR A 62 1.28 16.71 -6.89
N HIS A 63 0.80 17.91 -6.51
CA HIS A 63 -0.63 18.19 -6.37
C HIS A 63 -1.48 17.73 -7.58
N SER A 64 -0.88 17.70 -8.78
CA SER A 64 -1.49 17.21 -10.03
C SER A 64 -1.72 15.69 -10.05
N GLN A 65 -0.98 14.92 -9.26
CA GLN A 65 -1.12 13.46 -9.14
C GLN A 65 -2.10 13.05 -8.02
N CYS A 66 -2.49 13.95 -7.10
CA CYS A 66 -3.46 13.68 -6.03
C CYS A 66 -4.78 13.02 -6.51
N GLY A 67 -5.24 13.30 -7.73
CA GLY A 67 -6.44 12.68 -8.32
C GLY A 67 -6.29 11.20 -8.73
N LEU A 68 -5.05 10.69 -8.77
CA LEU A 68 -4.72 9.29 -9.02
C LEU A 68 -4.53 8.50 -7.72
N HIS A 69 -4.43 9.18 -6.57
CA HIS A 69 -4.11 8.59 -5.29
C HIS A 69 -5.38 8.19 -4.53
N ASN A 70 -5.98 7.09 -4.99
CA ASN A 70 -6.99 6.34 -4.27
C ASN A 70 -6.35 5.00 -3.83
N ILE A 71 -6.53 4.62 -2.57
CA ILE A 71 -6.01 3.35 -2.02
C ILE A 71 -6.51 2.12 -2.81
N GLU A 72 -7.67 2.21 -3.46
CA GLU A 72 -8.23 1.16 -4.31
C GLU A 72 -7.55 1.06 -5.68
N ASN A 73 -6.83 2.10 -6.11
CA ASN A 73 -6.11 2.03 -7.38
C ASN A 73 -4.90 1.11 -7.25
N GLU A 74 -4.65 0.35 -8.32
CA GLU A 74 -3.53 -0.56 -8.44
C GLU A 74 -2.37 0.16 -9.15
N MET A 75 -1.21 0.23 -8.51
CA MET A 75 0.04 0.66 -9.17
C MET A 75 0.81 -0.56 -9.65
N VAL A 76 1.15 -0.57 -10.94
CA VAL A 76 1.84 -1.69 -11.59
C VAL A 76 3.01 -1.16 -12.41
N PHE A 77 4.19 -1.75 -12.23
CA PHE A 77 5.34 -1.55 -13.10
C PHE A 77 5.31 -2.60 -14.20
N LYS A 78 5.48 -2.22 -15.48
CA LYS A 78 5.51 -3.20 -16.57
C LYS A 78 6.70 -4.14 -16.47
N SER A 79 7.80 -3.63 -15.93
CA SER A 79 8.99 -4.42 -15.59
C SER A 79 8.71 -5.51 -14.54
N ASN A 80 7.70 -5.33 -13.68
CA ASN A 80 7.36 -6.25 -12.59
C ASN A 80 5.84 -6.47 -12.48
N PRO A 81 5.18 -7.07 -13.50
CA PRO A 81 3.73 -7.15 -13.58
C PRO A 81 3.13 -8.17 -12.60
N GLY A 82 3.96 -8.94 -11.89
CA GLY A 82 3.56 -9.85 -10.83
C GLY A 82 3.21 -9.16 -9.51
N PHE A 83 3.51 -7.86 -9.38
CA PHE A 83 3.25 -7.08 -8.17
C PHE A 83 2.21 -6.00 -8.42
N ILE A 84 1.37 -5.78 -7.41
CA ILE A 84 0.44 -4.67 -7.31
C ILE A 84 0.70 -3.93 -6.01
N PHE A 85 0.85 -2.62 -6.12
CA PHE A 85 1.05 -1.76 -4.98
C PHE A 85 -0.16 -0.86 -4.78
N HIS A 86 -0.56 -0.73 -3.52
CA HIS A 86 -1.56 0.22 -3.05
C HIS A 86 -0.84 1.21 -2.14
N ASP A 87 -1.14 2.50 -2.28
CA ASP A 87 -0.60 3.55 -1.40
C ASP A 87 -1.73 4.11 -0.54
N SER A 88 -1.54 4.13 0.78
CA SER A 88 -2.49 4.71 1.73
C SER A 88 -2.66 6.22 1.58
N CYS A 89 -1.83 6.86 0.76
CA CYS A 89 -1.64 8.31 0.70
C CYS A 89 -1.09 8.86 2.02
N ARG A 90 -0.86 10.18 2.04
CA ARG A 90 -0.32 10.90 3.19
C ARG A 90 -1.34 10.92 4.33
N PHE A 91 -0.98 10.30 5.46
CA PHE A 91 -1.62 10.61 6.74
C PHE A 91 -1.29 12.06 7.11
N LYS A 92 -2.29 12.96 7.06
CA LYS A 92 -2.16 14.27 7.71
C LYS A 92 -2.25 14.06 9.23
N ALA A 93 -1.44 14.80 9.99
CA ALA A 93 -1.45 14.71 11.45
C ALA A 93 -2.89 14.98 11.98
N GLY A 94 -3.52 13.98 12.59
CA GLY A 94 -4.90 14.04 13.09
C GLY A 94 -5.99 13.49 12.17
N GLY A 95 -5.65 13.00 10.97
CA GLY A 95 -6.59 12.49 9.97
C GLY A 95 -7.24 11.15 10.35
N GLU A 96 -8.30 11.19 11.15
CA GLU A 96 -9.13 10.02 11.44
C GLU A 96 -9.77 9.44 10.17
N SER A 97 -10.01 10.30 9.17
CA SER A 97 -10.57 9.90 7.87
C SER A 97 -9.64 8.99 7.08
N GLU A 98 -8.34 9.28 7.06
CA GLU A 98 -7.32 8.52 6.34
C GLU A 98 -7.09 7.17 7.02
N PHE A 99 -7.05 7.16 8.36
CA PHE A 99 -6.94 5.92 9.10
C PHE A 99 -8.15 5.01 8.90
N ASN A 100 -9.37 5.57 8.91
CA ASN A 100 -10.57 4.79 8.62
C ASN A 100 -10.59 4.25 7.19
N LYS A 101 -10.13 5.01 6.19
CA LYS A 101 -9.98 4.52 4.80
C LYS A 101 -9.05 3.31 4.74
N VAL A 102 -7.91 3.37 5.43
CA VAL A 102 -6.96 2.24 5.48
C VAL A 102 -7.56 1.03 6.18
N LYS A 103 -8.26 1.20 7.32
CA LYS A 103 -8.96 0.08 7.98
C LYS A 103 -10.00 -0.56 7.09
N VAL A 104 -10.85 0.25 6.45
CA VAL A 104 -11.90 -0.22 5.54
C VAL A 104 -11.29 -1.00 4.38
N PHE A 105 -10.20 -0.49 3.80
CA PHE A 105 -9.50 -1.17 2.72
C PHE A 105 -8.86 -2.49 3.16
N ILE A 106 -8.19 -2.54 4.31
CA ILE A 106 -7.63 -3.79 4.84
C ILE A 106 -8.75 -4.81 5.09
N ALA A 107 -9.85 -4.37 5.71
CA ALA A 107 -10.99 -5.23 6.01
C ALA A 107 -11.75 -5.71 4.76
N SER A 108 -11.85 -4.88 3.71
CA SER A 108 -12.46 -5.29 2.44
C SER A 108 -11.59 -6.35 1.76
N ARG A 109 -10.27 -6.11 1.69
CA ARG A 109 -9.30 -7.05 1.10
C ARG A 109 -9.18 -8.35 1.89
N SER A 110 -9.30 -8.33 3.22
CA SER A 110 -9.26 -9.56 4.04
C SER A 110 -10.51 -10.44 3.86
N LYS A 111 -11.62 -9.86 3.40
CA LYS A 111 -12.89 -10.56 3.16
C LYS A 111 -13.01 -11.13 1.75
N GLU A 112 -12.08 -10.81 0.85
CA GLU A 112 -12.06 -11.34 -0.51
C GLU A 112 -11.90 -12.86 -0.53
N SER A 113 -12.72 -13.57 -1.32
CA SER A 113 -12.68 -15.03 -1.41
C SER A 113 -11.52 -15.54 -2.28
N LYS A 114 -11.06 -14.72 -3.23
CA LYS A 114 -9.97 -15.06 -4.14
C LYS A 114 -8.66 -14.50 -3.61
N LEU A 115 -7.66 -15.36 -3.43
CA LEU A 115 -6.31 -14.96 -2.95
C LEU A 115 -5.73 -13.82 -3.79
N ARG A 116 -5.92 -13.85 -5.11
CA ARG A 116 -5.49 -12.78 -6.01
C ARG A 116 -6.05 -11.39 -5.67
N ASN A 117 -7.18 -11.30 -4.97
CA ASN A 117 -7.80 -10.03 -4.59
C ASN A 117 -7.43 -9.59 -3.16
N GLN A 118 -6.86 -10.48 -2.35
CA GLN A 118 -6.44 -10.21 -0.97
C GLN A 118 -5.13 -9.41 -0.93
N LEU A 119 -4.89 -8.72 0.20
CA LEU A 119 -3.57 -8.19 0.50
C LEU A 119 -2.65 -9.32 0.96
N HIS A 120 -1.42 -9.30 0.46
CA HIS A 120 -0.42 -10.32 0.77
C HIS A 120 0.64 -9.79 1.73
N ALA A 121 0.92 -8.48 1.70
CA ALA A 121 1.77 -7.82 2.67
C ALA A 121 1.31 -6.38 2.93
N ILE A 122 1.66 -5.89 4.12
CA ILE A 122 1.54 -4.48 4.49
C ILE A 122 2.94 -3.98 4.83
N TRP A 123 3.38 -2.92 4.16
CA TRP A 123 4.62 -2.22 4.47
C TRP A 123 4.30 -0.92 5.21
N TYR A 124 4.69 -0.85 6.48
CA TYR A 124 4.54 0.36 7.27
C TYR A 124 5.86 1.13 7.29
N CYS A 125 5.89 2.30 6.65
CA CYS A 125 7.06 3.18 6.59
C CYS A 125 7.05 4.16 7.77
N ILE A 126 7.98 3.97 8.70
CA ILE A 126 8.22 4.86 9.84
C ILE A 126 9.39 5.79 9.48
N PRO A 127 9.19 7.12 9.44
CA PRO A 127 10.28 8.07 9.20
C PRO A 127 11.28 8.05 10.37
N MET A 128 12.58 8.04 10.04
CA MET A 128 13.69 8.01 11.01
C MET A 128 14.39 9.36 11.17
N ASP A 129 13.96 10.39 10.44
CA ASP A 129 14.50 11.75 10.47
C ASP A 129 13.92 12.61 11.62
N GLU A 130 12.82 12.19 12.25
CA GLU A 130 12.25 12.85 13.43
C GLU A 130 12.88 12.33 14.73
N VAL A 131 14.03 12.89 15.12
CA VAL A 131 14.82 12.51 16.32
C VAL A 131 14.00 12.46 17.61
N CYS A 132 12.94 13.27 17.72
CA CYS A 132 12.14 13.40 18.95
C CYS A 132 10.80 12.64 18.92
N ARG A 133 10.40 12.02 17.80
CA ARG A 133 9.09 11.34 17.72
C ARG A 133 8.98 10.22 16.67
N PRO A 134 9.85 9.19 16.72
CA PRO A 134 9.82 8.07 15.78
C PRO A 134 8.50 7.29 15.83
N VAL A 135 7.77 7.35 16.95
CA VAL A 135 6.43 6.78 17.08
C VAL A 135 5.46 7.87 17.55
N THR A 136 4.50 8.18 16.69
CA THR A 136 3.45 9.18 16.88
C THR A 136 2.16 8.56 17.42
N LYS A 137 1.25 9.41 17.88
CA LYS A 137 -0.12 9.00 18.23
C LYS A 137 -0.83 8.29 17.08
N GLY A 138 -0.53 8.64 15.82
CA GLY A 138 -1.10 7.98 14.64
C GLY A 138 -0.64 6.53 14.50
N GLU A 139 0.66 6.28 14.70
CA GLU A 139 1.24 4.92 14.70
C GLU A 139 0.72 4.09 15.86
N ILE A 140 0.69 4.65 17.08
CA ILE A 140 0.12 3.97 18.25
C ILE A 140 -1.35 3.61 18.01
N LYS A 141 -2.16 4.55 17.49
CA LYS A 141 -3.57 4.29 17.14
C LYS A 141 -3.69 3.21 16.06
N PHE A 142 -2.79 3.20 15.07
CA PHE A 142 -2.74 2.16 14.05
C PHE A 142 -2.48 0.78 14.67
N PHE A 143 -1.37 0.60 15.37
CA PHE A 143 -0.99 -0.71 15.90
C PHE A 143 -1.88 -1.21 17.05
N SER A 144 -2.55 -0.32 17.78
CA SER A 144 -3.51 -0.71 18.82
C SER A 144 -4.90 -1.09 18.28
N GLN A 145 -5.31 -0.56 17.12
CA GLN A 145 -6.67 -0.74 16.60
C GLN A 145 -6.75 -1.52 15.28
N CYS A 146 -5.63 -1.70 14.58
CA CYS A 146 -5.57 -2.62 13.44
C CYS A 146 -5.44 -4.05 13.96
N ASP A 147 -6.59 -4.68 14.20
CA ASP A 147 -6.64 -6.12 14.41
C ASP A 147 -6.46 -6.82 13.06
N THR A 148 -5.33 -7.49 12.85
CA THR A 148 -5.04 -8.27 11.63
C THR A 148 -5.60 -9.70 11.70
N GLY A 149 -6.47 -9.97 12.67
CA GLY A 149 -7.30 -11.17 12.72
C GLY A 149 -6.79 -12.20 13.71
N ARG A 150 -7.53 -12.37 14.82
CA ARG A 150 -7.81 -13.72 15.31
C ARG A 150 -8.90 -14.31 14.44
N ARG A 151 -8.57 -15.31 13.61
CA ARG A 151 -9.59 -16.29 13.22
C ARG A 151 -10.16 -16.84 14.52
N GLY A 152 -11.47 -16.76 14.70
CA GLY A 152 -12.16 -17.40 15.81
C GLY A 152 -11.81 -18.88 15.84
N LEU A 153 -10.87 -19.25 16.72
CA LEU A 153 -10.76 -20.60 17.22
C LEU A 153 -11.89 -20.74 18.22
N THR A 154 -13.03 -21.25 17.77
CA THR A 154 -13.98 -21.93 18.66
C THR A 154 -13.19 -22.99 19.42
N ARG A 155 -12.99 -22.74 20.72
CA ARG A 155 -12.51 -23.76 21.65
C ARG A 155 -13.66 -24.76 21.82
N HIS A 156 -13.44 -25.99 21.34
CA HIS A 156 -14.11 -27.16 21.88
C HIS A 156 -13.36 -27.62 23.12
#